data_AF-A0AAF0TUP3-F1
#
_entry.id   AF-A0AAF0TUP3-F1
#
_cell.length_a   1.000
_cell.length_b   1.000
_cell.length_c   1.000
_cell.angle_alpha   90.00
_cell.angle_beta   90.00
_cell.angle_gamma   90.00
#
_symmetry.space_group_name_H-M   'P 1'
#
loop_
_entity.id
_entity.type
_entity.pdbx_description
1 polymer ?
#
loop_
_entity_poly.entity_id
_entity_poly.type
_entity_poly.pdbx_seq_one_letter_code
_entity_poly.pdbx_strand_id
1 'polypeptide(L)'
;MMLCLLWFLTKLLEECRWLVAEVRESLPKELDFLVEAKNSVRCMDNFRKLSPRIADYIYVPRVYWNLSTSRLLTMEYMEAAQVNDLKSIQRFGIQPSDVVNLVSETFAEMMFKHGFVHCDPHAANLLVRPLPSGRRSIFGNPFISIVIFYVSCWNWMYNNVTTPVNTNANALLRPPQVWEAFAGKLAWTMVW
;
A
#
# COMPACT_ATOMS: atom_id res chain seq x y z
N MET A 1 15.27 -27.21 38.70
CA MET A 1 14.28 -26.95 37.62
C MET A 1 13.87 -25.49 37.55
N MET A 2 13.41 -24.87 38.65
CA MET A 2 12.93 -23.47 38.67
C MET A 2 14.03 -22.43 38.33
N LEU A 3 15.27 -22.64 38.76
CA LEU A 3 16.41 -21.76 38.45
C LEU A 3 16.84 -21.82 36.96
N CYS A 4 16.75 -23.00 36.32
CA CYS A 4 17.03 -23.12 34.88
C CYS A 4 15.97 -22.40 34.04
N LEU A 5 14.70 -22.46 34.47
CA LEU A 5 13.59 -21.76 33.81
C LEU A 5 13.75 -20.23 33.93
N LEU A 6 14.14 -19.75 35.12
CA LEU A 6 14.40 -18.33 35.33
C LEU A 6 15.60 -17.84 34.51
N TRP A 7 16.68 -18.62 34.46
CA TRP A 7 17.87 -18.32 33.64
C TRP A 7 17.56 -18.35 32.13
N PHE A 8 16.73 -19.29 31.68
CA PHE A 8 16.29 -19.36 30.29
C PHE A 8 15.41 -18.17 29.92
N LEU A 9 14.47 -17.78 30.78
CA LEU A 9 13.60 -16.62 30.56
C LEU A 9 14.38 -15.30 30.57
N THR A 10 15.34 -15.13 31.47
CA THR A 10 16.18 -13.91 31.47
C THR A 10 17.07 -13.83 30.24
N LYS A 11 17.61 -14.96 29.76
CA LYS A 11 18.36 -15.01 28.50
C LYS A 11 17.49 -14.71 27.29
N LEU A 12 16.31 -15.30 27.21
CA LEU A 12 15.35 -15.05 26.13
C LEU A 12 14.90 -13.57 26.08
N LEU A 13 14.64 -12.96 27.25
CA LEU A 13 14.27 -11.55 27.34
C LEU A 13 15.44 -10.62 26.99
N GLU A 14 16.67 -11.01 27.27
CA GLU A 14 17.87 -10.27 26.89
C GLU A 14 18.09 -10.33 25.36
N GLU A 15 17.85 -11.49 24.75
CA GLU A 15 17.90 -11.68 23.29
C GLU A 15 16.79 -10.93 22.55
N CYS A 16 15.59 -10.79 23.12
CA CYS A 16 14.48 -10.03 22.53
C CYS A 16 14.50 -8.53 22.88
N ARG A 17 15.48 -8.03 23.64
CA ARG A 17 15.51 -6.63 24.09
C ARG A 17 15.52 -5.65 22.91
N TRP A 18 16.24 -5.96 21.85
CA TRP A 18 16.28 -5.14 20.63
C TRP A 18 14.91 -5.10 19.94
N LEU A 19 14.19 -6.22 19.92
CA LEU A 19 12.85 -6.30 19.34
C LEU A 19 11.86 -5.44 20.13
N VAL A 20 11.94 -5.47 21.47
CA VAL A 20 11.09 -4.62 22.32
C VAL A 20 11.37 -3.13 22.07
N ALA A 21 12.65 -2.76 21.88
CA ALA A 21 13.02 -1.40 21.54
C ALA A 21 12.47 -0.98 20.16
N GLU A 22 12.64 -1.83 19.14
CA GLU A 22 12.13 -1.58 17.79
C GLU A 22 10.60 -1.44 17.79
N VAL A 23 9.88 -2.39 18.38
CA VAL A 23 8.41 -2.35 18.47
C VAL A 23 7.93 -1.10 19.21
N ARG A 24 8.63 -0.69 20.26
CA ARG A 24 8.27 0.53 21.00
C ARG A 24 8.40 1.79 20.15
N GLU A 25 9.34 1.82 19.20
CA GLU A 25 9.58 2.97 18.33
C GLU A 25 8.78 2.94 17.01
N SER A 26 8.53 1.75 16.45
CA SER A 26 7.85 1.56 15.16
C SER A 26 6.34 1.51 15.31
N LEU A 27 5.83 0.79 16.32
CA LEU A 27 4.39 0.56 16.49
C LEU A 27 3.57 1.86 16.61
N PRO A 28 3.99 2.90 17.35
CA PRO A 28 3.24 4.15 17.39
C PRO A 28 3.17 4.88 16.04
N LYS A 29 4.18 4.67 15.17
CA LYS A 29 4.24 5.27 13.84
C LYS A 29 3.32 4.54 12.86
N GLU A 30 3.23 3.21 12.98
CA GLU A 30 2.28 2.39 12.20
C GLU A 30 0.83 2.67 12.62
N LEU A 31 0.57 2.85 13.92
CA LEU A 31 -0.77 3.12 14.43
C LEU A 31 -1.28 4.55 14.17
N ASP A 32 -0.45 5.44 13.62
CA ASP A 32 -0.84 6.82 13.28
C ASP A 32 -0.92 7.02 11.77
N PHE A 33 -2.15 6.94 11.25
CA PHE A 33 -2.41 7.13 9.82
C PHE A 33 -2.03 8.52 9.29
N LEU A 34 -1.90 9.55 10.14
CA LEU A 34 -1.42 10.86 9.68
C LEU A 34 0.07 10.82 9.35
N VAL A 35 0.84 9.94 10.01
CA VAL A 35 2.25 9.71 9.67
C VAL A 35 2.35 9.03 8.31
N GLU A 36 1.56 7.97 8.09
CA GLU A 36 1.50 7.27 6.80
C GLU A 36 1.05 8.19 5.66
N ALA A 37 0.03 9.02 5.89
CA ALA A 37 -0.43 10.02 4.94
C ALA A 37 0.66 11.04 4.55
N LYS A 38 1.48 11.48 5.51
CA LYS A 38 2.59 12.39 5.23
C LYS A 38 3.70 11.69 4.47
N ASN A 39 3.98 10.44 4.82
CA ASN A 39 4.98 9.60 4.14
C ASN A 39 4.60 9.35 2.67
N SER A 40 3.32 9.12 2.38
CA SER A 40 2.83 8.90 1.02
C SER A 40 3.04 10.15 0.13
N VAL A 41 2.71 11.34 0.65
CA VAL A 41 2.96 12.60 -0.07
C VAL A 41 4.45 12.84 -0.27
N ARG A 42 5.27 12.61 0.76
CA ARG A 42 6.73 12.74 0.68
C ARG A 42 7.33 11.81 -0.39
N CYS A 43 6.83 10.58 -0.48
CA CYS A 43 7.26 9.63 -1.50
C CYS A 43 7.02 10.17 -2.91
N MET A 44 5.80 10.63 -3.19
CA MET A 44 5.46 11.17 -4.50
C MET A 44 6.32 12.40 -4.85
N ASP A 45 6.59 13.26 -3.87
CA ASP A 45 7.47 14.41 -4.06
C ASP A 45 8.92 14.01 -4.34
N ASN A 46 9.42 12.96 -3.69
CA ASN A 46 10.76 12.42 -3.98
C ASN A 46 10.83 11.87 -5.41
N PHE A 47 9.85 11.11 -5.87
CA PHE A 47 9.81 10.63 -7.25
C PHE A 47 9.83 11.78 -8.27
N ARG A 48 9.03 12.82 -8.04
CA ARG A 48 8.99 13.99 -8.92
C ARG A 48 10.33 14.75 -8.97
N LYS A 49 11.02 14.87 -7.83
CA LYS A 49 12.24 15.68 -7.72
C LYS A 49 13.50 14.91 -8.12
N LEU A 50 13.62 13.66 -7.69
CA LEU A 50 14.85 12.87 -7.76
C LEU A 50 14.84 11.84 -8.90
N SER A 51 13.65 11.41 -9.32
CA SER A 51 13.49 10.36 -10.35
C SER A 51 12.44 10.74 -11.40
N PRO A 52 12.58 11.88 -12.09
CA PRO A 52 11.57 12.39 -13.03
C PRO A 52 11.29 11.44 -14.20
N ARG A 53 12.24 10.57 -14.56
CA ARG A 53 12.09 9.56 -15.62
C ARG A 53 10.98 8.54 -15.32
N ILE A 54 10.85 8.11 -14.07
CA ILE A 54 9.89 7.08 -13.65
C ILE A 54 8.64 7.69 -12.98
N ALA A 55 8.70 8.99 -12.61
CA ALA A 55 7.62 9.68 -11.92
C ALA A 55 6.26 9.61 -12.64
N ASP A 56 6.24 9.56 -13.98
CA ASP A 56 5.01 9.43 -14.77
C ASP A 56 4.36 8.03 -14.66
N TYR A 57 5.12 7.02 -14.24
CA TYR A 57 4.66 5.64 -14.08
C TYR A 57 4.24 5.32 -12.65
N ILE A 58 4.48 6.21 -11.70
CA ILE A 58 4.18 5.99 -10.28
C ILE A 58 3.10 6.96 -9.85
N TYR A 59 2.12 6.44 -9.14
CA TYR A 59 1.04 7.25 -8.58
C TYR A 59 0.86 6.94 -7.10
N VAL A 60 0.65 7.98 -6.30
CA VAL A 60 0.22 7.86 -4.91
C VAL A 60 -1.17 8.48 -4.81
N PRO A 61 -2.18 7.75 -4.29
CA PRO A 61 -3.53 8.27 -4.14
C PRO A 61 -3.55 9.57 -3.34
N ARG A 62 -4.38 10.53 -3.78
CA ARG A 62 -4.53 11.79 -3.06
C ARG A 62 -5.16 11.55 -1.69
N VAL A 63 -4.53 12.05 -0.62
CA VAL A 63 -5.10 12.03 0.74
C VAL A 63 -6.10 13.17 0.91
N TYR A 64 -7.27 12.85 1.48
CA TYR A 64 -8.27 13.82 1.91
C TYR A 64 -8.06 14.19 3.38
N TRP A 65 -7.20 15.19 3.63
CA TRP A 65 -6.80 15.59 4.99
C TRP A 65 -7.95 16.00 5.90
N ASN A 66 -8.98 16.66 5.35
CA ASN A 66 -10.15 17.09 6.13
C ASN A 66 -11.01 15.90 6.62
N LEU A 67 -10.83 14.72 6.02
CA LEU A 67 -11.53 13.49 6.34
C LEU A 67 -10.61 12.44 6.96
N SER A 68 -9.37 12.82 7.30
CA SER A 68 -8.36 11.91 7.84
C SER A 68 -7.96 12.31 9.26
N THR A 69 -7.77 11.31 10.12
CA THR A 69 -7.35 11.44 11.52
C THR A 69 -6.29 10.36 11.81
N SER A 70 -5.70 10.34 12.99
CA SER A 70 -4.72 9.29 13.36
C SER A 70 -5.27 7.86 13.31
N ARG A 71 -6.61 7.69 13.33
CA ARG A 71 -7.29 6.38 13.29
C ARG A 71 -8.13 6.14 12.04
N LEU A 72 -8.25 7.15 11.17
CA LEU A 72 -9.03 7.09 9.94
C LEU A 72 -8.22 7.69 8.78
N LEU A 73 -7.93 6.93 7.73
CA LEU A 73 -7.28 7.47 6.53
C LEU A 73 -8.23 7.45 5.34
N THR A 74 -8.49 8.62 4.76
CA THR A 74 -9.37 8.76 3.60
C THR A 74 -8.56 9.21 2.38
N MET A 75 -8.61 8.46 1.29
CA MET A 75 -7.84 8.72 0.07
C MET A 75 -8.64 8.48 -1.22
N GLU A 76 -8.12 8.99 -2.33
CA GLU A 76 -8.73 8.85 -3.66
C GLU A 76 -8.99 7.38 -4.03
N TYR A 77 -10.18 7.12 -4.57
CA TYR A 77 -10.51 5.82 -5.13
C TYR A 77 -9.82 5.59 -6.48
N MET A 78 -9.08 4.49 -6.56
CA MET A 78 -8.40 4.05 -7.77
C MET A 78 -8.87 2.66 -8.19
N GLU A 79 -9.35 2.56 -9.42
CA GLU A 79 -9.62 1.27 -10.06
C GLU A 79 -8.30 0.71 -10.63
N ALA A 80 -7.78 -0.34 -10.00
CA ALA A 80 -6.52 -0.98 -10.35
C ALA A 80 -6.49 -2.43 -9.83
N ALA A 81 -5.69 -3.29 -10.47
CA ALA A 81 -5.55 -4.70 -10.08
C ALA A 81 -4.39 -4.89 -9.11
N GLN A 82 -4.47 -5.85 -8.19
CA GLN A 82 -3.32 -6.22 -7.38
C GLN A 82 -2.17 -6.76 -8.25
N VAL A 83 -0.93 -6.52 -7.81
CA VAL A 83 0.27 -7.01 -8.50
C VAL A 83 0.32 -8.55 -8.57
N ASN A 84 -0.36 -9.25 -7.67
CA ASN A 84 -0.45 -10.72 -7.64
C ASN A 84 -1.58 -11.28 -8.54
N ASP A 85 -2.50 -10.44 -9.02
CA ASP A 85 -3.64 -10.88 -9.83
C ASP A 85 -3.28 -10.88 -11.32
N LEU A 86 -2.59 -11.95 -11.73
CA LEU A 86 -2.19 -12.17 -13.11
C LEU A 86 -3.36 -12.14 -14.09
N LYS A 87 -4.56 -12.59 -13.68
CA LYS A 87 -5.73 -12.62 -14.58
C LYS A 87 -6.20 -11.20 -14.89
N SER A 88 -6.27 -10.35 -13.88
CA SER A 88 -6.66 -8.94 -14.06
C SER A 88 -5.60 -8.13 -14.80
N ILE A 89 -4.32 -8.39 -14.55
CA ILE A 89 -3.20 -7.76 -15.29
C ILE A 89 -3.26 -8.12 -16.78
N GLN A 90 -3.49 -9.40 -17.11
CA GLN A 90 -3.64 -9.85 -18.49
C GLN A 90 -4.88 -9.24 -19.17
N ARG A 91 -5.99 -9.06 -18.43
CA ARG A 91 -7.19 -8.38 -18.94
C ARG A 91 -6.93 -6.92 -19.31
N PHE A 92 -6.02 -6.26 -18.61
CA PHE A 92 -5.58 -4.90 -18.97
C PHE A 92 -4.62 -4.86 -20.17
N GLY A 93 -4.25 -6.02 -20.74
CA GLY A 93 -3.27 -6.10 -21.82
C GLY A 93 -1.85 -5.75 -21.37
N ILE A 94 -1.58 -5.85 -20.07
CA ILE A 94 -0.27 -5.54 -19.47
C ILE A 94 0.55 -6.82 -19.38
N GLN A 95 1.83 -6.76 -19.77
CA GLN A 95 2.75 -7.88 -19.62
C GLN A 95 3.25 -7.94 -18.17
N PRO A 96 3.17 -9.10 -17.48
CA PRO A 96 3.68 -9.25 -16.12
C PRO A 96 5.17 -8.91 -15.97
N SER A 97 5.97 -9.15 -17.01
CA SER A 97 7.39 -8.78 -17.05
C SER A 97 7.61 -7.27 -16.88
N ASP A 98 6.76 -6.47 -17.51
CA ASP A 98 6.88 -5.00 -17.47
C ASP A 98 6.54 -4.48 -16.06
N VAL A 99 5.58 -5.11 -15.40
CA VAL A 99 5.23 -4.83 -13.99
C VAL A 99 6.41 -5.13 -13.08
N VAL A 100 7.03 -6.31 -13.20
CA VAL A 100 8.18 -6.71 -12.36
C VAL A 100 9.36 -5.77 -12.56
N ASN A 101 9.65 -5.39 -13.81
CA ASN A 101 10.72 -4.45 -14.12
C ASN A 101 10.46 -3.08 -13.48
N LEU A 102 9.23 -2.56 -13.61
CA LEU A 102 8.85 -1.27 -13.06
C LEU A 102 8.84 -1.26 -11.53
N VAL A 103 8.35 -2.33 -10.89
CA VAL A 103 8.43 -2.50 -9.42
C VAL A 103 9.90 -2.51 -8.98
N SER A 104 10.74 -3.32 -9.62
CA SER A 104 12.16 -3.41 -9.29
C SER A 104 12.89 -2.07 -9.41
N GLU A 105 12.64 -1.34 -10.51
CA GLU A 105 13.21 0.00 -10.74
C GLU A 105 12.72 0.99 -9.68
N THR A 106 11.43 0.95 -9.34
CA THR A 106 10.82 1.81 -8.30
C THR A 106 11.49 1.62 -6.94
N PHE A 107 11.69 0.37 -6.49
CA PHE A 107 12.36 0.09 -5.22
C PHE A 107 13.85 0.44 -5.24
N ALA A 108 14.54 0.23 -6.37
CA ALA A 108 15.92 0.65 -6.53
C ALA A 108 16.08 2.17 -6.43
N GLU A 109 15.17 2.94 -7.06
CA GLU A 109 15.17 4.41 -6.99
C GLU A 109 14.91 4.91 -5.55
N MET A 110 13.96 4.31 -4.84
CA MET A 110 13.70 4.63 -3.43
C MET A 110 14.93 4.38 -2.54
N MET A 111 15.60 3.25 -2.76
CA MET A 111 16.75 2.84 -1.94
C MET A 111 18.00 3.67 -2.25
N PHE A 112 18.36 3.81 -3.52
CA PHE A 112 19.65 4.36 -3.93
C PHE A 112 19.61 5.86 -4.22
N LYS A 113 18.46 6.42 -4.62
CA LYS A 113 18.36 7.86 -4.93
C LYS A 113 17.62 8.65 -3.88
N HIS A 114 16.52 8.13 -3.36
CA HIS A 114 15.69 8.91 -2.43
C HIS A 114 16.21 8.85 -1.00
N GLY A 115 16.84 7.73 -0.62
CA GLY A 115 17.14 7.45 0.79
C GLY A 115 15.87 7.36 1.65
N PHE A 116 14.73 7.09 1.04
CA PHE A 116 13.42 6.98 1.66
C PHE A 116 12.68 5.82 1.01
N VAL A 117 12.50 4.74 1.76
CA VAL A 117 11.99 3.47 1.24
C VAL A 117 10.66 3.16 1.90
N HIS A 118 9.71 2.69 1.09
CA HIS A 118 8.54 2.01 1.65
C HIS A 118 8.98 0.63 2.14
N CYS A 119 9.04 0.45 3.45
CA CYS A 119 9.57 -0.77 4.07
C CYS A 119 8.63 -1.99 4.01
N ASP A 120 7.46 -1.87 3.36
CA ASP A 120 6.49 -2.96 3.22
C ASP A 120 6.06 -3.14 1.76
N PRO A 121 6.89 -3.83 0.94
CA PRO A 121 6.61 -4.12 -0.46
C PRO A 121 5.56 -5.24 -0.63
N HIS A 122 4.65 -5.43 0.34
CA HIS A 122 3.63 -6.46 0.24
C HIS A 122 2.81 -6.28 -1.04
N ALA A 123 2.46 -7.39 -1.69
CA ALA A 123 1.70 -7.38 -2.94
C ALA A 123 0.33 -6.68 -2.81
N ALA A 124 -0.17 -6.55 -1.58
CA ALA A 124 -1.38 -5.79 -1.31
C ALA A 124 -1.19 -4.28 -1.47
N ASN A 125 0.01 -3.74 -1.27
CA ASN A 125 0.33 -2.30 -1.26
C ASN A 125 0.64 -1.74 -2.65
N LEU A 126 0.70 -2.61 -3.65
CA LEU A 126 1.04 -2.29 -5.02
C LEU A 126 -0.11 -2.68 -5.93
N LEU A 127 -0.74 -1.68 -6.54
CA LEU A 127 -1.70 -1.93 -7.62
C LEU A 127 -1.12 -1.53 -8.97
N VAL A 128 -1.65 -2.16 -9.99
CA VAL A 128 -1.27 -1.96 -11.38
C VAL A 128 -2.50 -1.51 -12.14
N ARG A 129 -2.37 -0.43 -12.91
CA ARG A 129 -3.39 0.03 -13.84
C ARG A 129 -2.78 0.51 -15.15
N PRO A 130 -3.54 0.49 -16.25
CA PRO A 130 -3.15 1.23 -17.45
C PRO A 130 -3.21 2.74 -17.17
N LEU A 131 -2.29 3.49 -17.77
CA LEU A 131 -2.26 4.95 -17.71
C LEU A 131 -3.51 5.53 -18.40
N PRO A 132 -4.19 6.54 -17.81
CA PRO A 132 -5.42 7.10 -18.37
C PRO A 132 -5.21 7.79 -19.73
N SER A 133 -3.99 8.22 -20.05
CA SER A 133 -3.73 9.15 -21.15
C SER A 133 -3.65 8.53 -22.54
N GLY A 134 -3.98 7.24 -22.74
CA GLY A 134 -3.95 6.61 -24.07
C GLY A 134 -2.59 6.61 -24.77
N ARG A 135 -1.53 7.12 -24.10
CA ARG A 135 -0.15 6.95 -24.52
C ARG A 135 0.07 5.45 -24.58
N ARG A 136 0.49 4.97 -25.76
CA ARG A 136 0.99 3.62 -25.99
C ARG A 136 2.48 3.71 -26.10
N SER A 137 3.20 2.80 -25.45
CA SER A 137 4.64 2.66 -25.66
C SER A 137 4.89 2.58 -27.17
N ILE A 138 6.07 2.95 -27.63
CA ILE A 138 6.45 2.92 -29.06
C ILE A 138 6.18 1.51 -29.66
N PHE A 139 6.13 0.48 -28.80
CA PHE A 139 5.81 -0.92 -29.11
C PHE A 139 4.31 -1.30 -29.00
N GLY A 140 3.39 -0.34 -28.86
CA GLY A 140 1.93 -0.59 -28.85
C GLY A 140 1.33 -1.03 -27.51
N ASN A 141 2.15 -1.33 -26.50
CA ASN A 141 1.67 -1.73 -25.18
C ASN A 141 1.06 -0.53 -24.41
N PRO A 142 -0.01 -0.73 -23.63
CA PRO A 142 -0.55 0.29 -22.75
C PRO A 142 0.54 0.72 -21.76
N PHE A 143 0.76 2.02 -21.60
CA PHE A 143 1.64 2.50 -20.56
C PHE A 143 1.08 2.08 -19.19
N ILE A 144 1.95 1.59 -18.31
CA ILE A 144 1.58 1.03 -17.00
C ILE A 144 1.77 2.12 -15.93
N SER A 145 0.88 2.17 -14.95
CA SER A 145 1.10 2.92 -13.72
C SER A 145 1.01 2.00 -12.52
N ILE A 146 2.02 2.09 -11.64
CA ILE A 146 2.00 1.47 -10.32
C ILE A 146 1.42 2.48 -9.34
N VAL A 147 0.39 2.05 -8.62
CA VAL A 147 -0.16 2.80 -7.51
C VAL A 147 0.42 2.24 -6.22
N ILE A 148 1.14 3.08 -5.48
CA ILE A 148 1.78 2.71 -4.21
C ILE A 148 0.94 3.23 -3.06
N PHE A 149 0.62 2.33 -2.13
CA PHE A 149 -0.11 2.65 -0.90
C PHE A 149 0.81 2.42 0.29
N TYR A 150 1.00 3.45 1.10
CA TYR A 150 1.95 3.48 2.22
C TYR A 150 1.45 2.80 3.51
N VAL A 151 0.44 1.95 3.41
CA VAL A 151 -0.32 1.43 4.55
C VAL A 151 -0.15 -0.09 4.63
N SER A 152 0.37 -0.57 5.75
CA SER A 152 0.71 -1.99 5.94
C SER A 152 -0.51 -2.93 6.04
N CYS A 153 -1.73 -2.38 6.24
CA CYS A 153 -2.94 -3.15 6.54
C CYS A 153 -3.87 -3.45 5.35
N TRP A 154 -3.45 -3.21 4.12
CA TRP A 154 -4.39 -3.26 2.99
C TRP A 154 -4.82 -4.69 2.58
N ASN A 155 -3.99 -5.70 2.81
CA ASN A 155 -4.27 -7.07 2.35
C ASN A 155 -5.60 -7.65 2.89
N TRP A 156 -6.06 -7.19 4.05
CA TRP A 156 -7.33 -7.61 4.64
C TRP A 156 -8.54 -6.91 4.00
N MET A 157 -8.42 -5.67 3.55
CA MET A 157 -9.54 -4.95 2.91
C MET A 157 -9.77 -5.36 1.46
N TYR A 158 -8.73 -5.53 0.64
CA TYR A 158 -8.93 -5.89 -0.77
C TYR A 158 -9.74 -7.19 -0.93
N ASN A 159 -9.40 -8.21 -0.14
CA ASN A 159 -10.07 -9.51 -0.16
C ASN A 159 -11.53 -9.46 0.34
N ASN A 160 -11.87 -8.49 1.19
CA ASN A 160 -13.22 -8.34 1.77
C ASN A 160 -14.09 -7.25 1.10
N VAL A 161 -13.50 -6.41 0.23
CA VAL A 161 -14.17 -5.24 -0.38
C VAL A 161 -14.35 -5.39 -1.90
N THR A 162 -13.55 -6.21 -2.59
CA THR A 162 -13.59 -6.33 -4.07
C THR A 162 -14.32 -7.58 -4.60
N THR A 163 -14.76 -8.50 -3.74
CA THR A 163 -15.52 -9.67 -4.21
C THR A 163 -16.97 -9.27 -4.53
N PRO A 164 -17.51 -9.63 -5.71
CA PRO A 164 -18.91 -9.36 -6.01
C PRO A 164 -19.80 -10.16 -5.06
N VAL A 165 -20.78 -9.48 -4.47
CA VAL A 165 -21.76 -10.05 -3.53
C VAL A 165 -22.47 -11.23 -4.20
N ASN A 166 -22.19 -12.45 -3.73
CA ASN A 166 -23.07 -13.59 -3.97
C ASN A 166 -24.27 -13.44 -3.01
N THR A 167 -25.48 -13.33 -3.58
CA THR A 167 -26.69 -12.76 -2.95
C THR A 167 -27.34 -13.61 -1.85
N ASN A 168 -26.70 -14.65 -1.30
CA ASN A 168 -27.33 -15.51 -0.31
C ASN A 168 -26.37 -15.89 0.83
N ALA A 169 -26.46 -15.19 1.95
CA ALA A 169 -26.45 -15.72 3.32
C ALA A 169 -25.98 -14.66 4.34
N ASN A 170 -26.87 -14.38 5.31
CA ASN A 170 -26.60 -13.92 6.67
C ASN A 170 -25.72 -12.67 6.85
N ALA A 171 -26.40 -11.52 6.81
CA ALA A 171 -26.04 -10.37 7.62
C ALA A 171 -25.99 -10.80 9.10
N LEU A 172 -24.88 -10.58 9.80
CA LEU A 172 -24.82 -10.26 11.25
C LEU A 172 -23.40 -10.14 11.84
N LEU A 173 -22.32 -10.25 11.05
CA LEU A 173 -20.97 -9.85 11.48
C LEU A 173 -20.24 -9.15 10.32
N ARG A 174 -20.63 -7.92 9.98
CA ARG A 174 -19.91 -7.12 8.97
C ARG A 174 -19.35 -5.85 9.63
N PRO A 175 -18.02 -5.59 9.56
CA PRO A 175 -17.54 -4.22 9.63
C PRO A 175 -18.15 -3.44 8.45
N PRO A 176 -18.48 -2.16 8.64
CA PRO A 176 -19.32 -1.43 7.70
C PRO A 176 -18.64 -1.37 6.33
N GLN A 177 -19.38 -1.78 5.29
CA GLN A 177 -19.08 -1.46 3.91
C GLN A 177 -19.20 0.06 3.74
N VAL A 178 -18.16 0.85 4.01
CA VAL A 178 -18.26 2.32 3.88
C VAL A 178 -17.83 2.74 2.48
N TRP A 179 -18.71 2.47 1.51
CA TRP A 179 -18.74 3.24 0.28
C TRP A 179 -19.56 4.50 0.54
N GLU A 180 -18.92 5.59 0.95
CA GLU A 180 -19.57 6.89 1.02
C GLU A 180 -19.09 7.75 -0.15
N ALA A 181 -20.02 8.07 -1.05
CA ALA A 181 -19.81 9.05 -2.11
C ALA A 181 -19.72 10.45 -1.47
N PHE A 182 -18.56 10.79 -0.91
CA PHE A 182 -18.33 12.11 -0.35
C PHE A 182 -18.27 13.14 -1.48
N ALA A 183 -19.27 14.03 -1.54
CA ALA A 183 -19.35 15.14 -2.49
C ALA A 183 -19.18 14.72 -3.97
N GLY A 184 -19.72 13.56 -4.36
CA GLY A 184 -19.67 13.07 -5.74
C GLY A 184 -18.32 12.47 -6.17
N LYS A 185 -17.41 12.18 -5.24
CA LYS A 185 -16.13 11.50 -5.51
C LYS A 185 -16.06 10.19 -4.73
N LEU A 186 -15.59 9.13 -5.38
CA LEU A 186 -15.31 7.85 -4.73
C LEU A 186 -13.99 7.97 -3.92
N ALA A 187 -14.00 7.49 -2.69
CA ALA A 187 -12.82 7.49 -1.80
C ALA A 187 -12.69 6.15 -1.08
N TRP A 188 -11.46 5.70 -0.85
CA TRP A 188 -11.15 4.61 0.08
C TRP A 188 -11.01 5.18 1.49
N THR A 189 -11.67 4.55 2.46
CA THR A 189 -11.58 4.92 3.87
C THR A 189 -11.05 3.73 4.67
N MET A 190 -9.96 3.91 5.41
CA MET A 190 -9.35 2.88 6.25
C MET A 190 -9.48 3.23 7.72
N VAL A 191 -9.82 2.24 8.53
CA VAL A 191 -10.01 2.34 9.98
C VAL A 191 -9.12 1.30 10.65
N TRP A 192 -8.44 1.66 11.74
CA TRP A 192 -7.76 0.72 12.64
C TRP A 192 -8.75 -0.07 13.49
#